data_AF-A0A1V4HN59-F1
#
_entry.id   AF-A0A1V4HN59-F1
#
_cell.length_a   1.000
_cell.length_b   1.000
_cell.length_c   1.000
_cell.angle_alpha   90.00
_cell.angle_beta   90.00
_cell.angle_gamma   90.00
#
_symmetry.space_group_name_H-M   'P 1'
#
loop_
_entity.id
_entity.type
_entity.pdbx_description
1 polymer ?
#
loop_
_entity_poly.entity_id
_entity_poly.type
_entity_poly.pdbx_seq_one_letter_code
_entity_poly.pdbx_strand_id
1 'polypeptide(L)'
;MTRQKMLWSFILSQIVYVLFIAVWLFIAGFSVMMFDDPSAMSDTKTWLIFSYIVAYPLGLLAALIGGWVLFARTRYKAALIWNAIPLIWIVPMLGFLVYSQF
;
A
#
# COMPACT_ATOMS: atom_id res chain seq x y z
N MET A 1 -4.81 5.30 25.19
CA MET A 1 -4.07 4.05 24.87
C MET A 1 -2.71 4.10 25.52
N THR A 2 -2.27 3.01 26.17
CA THR A 2 -0.93 2.91 26.77
C THR A 2 0.13 2.68 25.68
N ARG A 3 1.37 3.14 25.89
CA ARG A 3 2.49 3.00 24.95
C ARG A 3 2.67 1.55 24.47
N GLN A 4 2.54 0.59 25.38
CA GLN A 4 2.67 -0.84 25.09
C GLN A 4 1.61 -1.33 24.11
N LYS A 5 0.35 -0.90 24.27
CA LYS A 5 -0.73 -1.26 23.33
C LYS A 5 -0.44 -0.73 21.92
N MET A 6 0.09 0.49 21.81
CA MET A 6 0.44 1.10 20.51
C MET A 6 1.60 0.37 19.83
N LEU A 7 2.62 -0.03 20.60
CA LEU A 7 3.74 -0.79 20.08
C LEU A 7 3.27 -2.15 19.52
N TRP A 8 2.40 -2.86 20.24
CA TRP A 8 1.83 -4.11 19.76
C TRP A 8 0.97 -3.92 18.50
N SER A 9 0.13 -2.88 18.45
CA SER A 9 -0.64 -2.55 17.24
C SER A 9 0.27 -2.29 16.04
N PHE A 10 1.40 -1.59 16.25
CA PHE A 10 2.40 -1.36 15.22
C PHE A 10 2.98 -2.68 14.72
N ILE A 11 3.59 -3.48 15.60
CA ILE A 11 4.21 -4.75 15.22
C ILE A 11 3.22 -5.65 14.47
N LEU A 12 1.99 -5.78 14.97
CA LEU A 12 0.97 -6.59 14.32
C LEU A 12 0.64 -6.08 12.92
N SER A 13 0.48 -4.76 12.75
CA SER A 13 0.27 -4.18 11.43
C SER A 13 1.45 -4.38 10.48
N GLN A 14 2.70 -4.31 10.98
CA GLN A 14 3.90 -4.55 10.17
C GLN A 14 3.94 -5.99 9.64
N ILE A 15 3.57 -6.97 10.47
CA ILE A 15 3.49 -8.38 10.05
C ILE A 15 2.47 -8.53 8.91
N VAL A 16 1.28 -7.93 9.05
CA VAL A 16 0.25 -7.94 8.00
C VAL A 16 0.78 -7.27 6.73
N TYR A 17 1.49 -6.14 6.86
CA TYR A 17 2.07 -5.43 5.71
C TYR A 17 3.17 -6.22 5.01
N VAL A 18 4.00 -6.96 5.74
CA VAL A 18 5.03 -7.84 5.17
C VAL A 18 4.41 -9.02 4.42
N LEU A 19 3.28 -9.56 4.89
CA LEU A 19 2.56 -10.59 4.14
C LEU A 19 1.91 -9.99 2.88
N PHE A 20 1.31 -8.81 3.01
CA PHE A 20 0.61 -8.17 1.90
C PHE A 20 1.56 -7.63 0.83
N ILE A 21 2.74 -7.15 1.19
CA ILE A 21 3.73 -6.67 0.21
C ILE A 21 4.21 -7.80 -0.69
N ALA A 22 4.30 -9.04 -0.21
CA ALA A 22 4.66 -10.19 -1.06
C ALA A 22 3.62 -10.41 -2.17
N VAL A 23 2.33 -10.40 -1.80
CA VAL A 23 1.22 -10.49 -2.75
C VAL A 23 1.22 -9.29 -3.71
N TRP A 24 1.48 -8.09 -3.19
CA TRP A 24 1.47 -6.88 -4.01
C TRP A 24 2.63 -6.82 -5.00
N LEU A 25 3.82 -7.26 -4.61
CA LEU A 25 4.98 -7.34 -5.51
C LEU A 25 4.73 -8.32 -6.65
N PHE A 26 4.01 -9.42 -6.39
CA PHE A 26 3.54 -10.31 -7.45
C PHE A 26 2.60 -9.57 -8.43
N ILE A 27 1.59 -8.85 -7.93
CA ILE A 27 0.70 -8.02 -8.77
C ILE A 27 1.48 -6.98 -9.58
N ALA A 28 2.44 -6.31 -8.95
CA ALA A 28 3.30 -5.32 -9.62
C ALA A 28 4.13 -5.96 -10.74
N GLY A 29 4.71 -7.14 -10.52
CA GLY A 29 5.44 -7.87 -11.55
C GLY A 29 4.57 -8.22 -12.75
N PHE A 30 3.36 -8.71 -12.51
CA PHE A 30 2.41 -9.07 -13.58
C PHE A 30 1.76 -7.86 -14.26
N SER A 31 1.72 -6.70 -13.60
CA SER A 31 1.14 -5.49 -14.19
C SER A 31 1.86 -5.02 -15.46
N VAL A 32 3.11 -5.44 -15.67
CA VAL A 32 3.87 -5.17 -16.91
C VAL A 32 3.20 -5.82 -18.13
N MET A 33 2.50 -6.95 -17.96
CA MET A 33 1.78 -7.62 -19.06
C MET A 33 0.62 -6.78 -19.62
N MET A 34 0.18 -5.72 -18.91
CA MET A 34 -0.78 -4.75 -19.46
C MET A 34 -0.22 -4.01 -20.70
N PHE A 35 1.09 -4.06 -20.91
CA PHE A 35 1.79 -3.43 -22.03
C PHE A 35 2.08 -4.40 -23.19
N ASP A 36 1.56 -5.62 -23.17
CA ASP A 36 1.71 -6.58 -24.28
C ASP A 36 0.95 -6.13 -25.55
N ASP A 37 -0.07 -5.26 -25.40
CA ASP A 37 -0.73 -4.59 -26.51
C ASP A 37 0.09 -3.36 -26.97
N PRO A 38 0.49 -3.27 -28.27
CA PRO A 38 1.23 -2.12 -28.78
C PRO A 38 0.56 -0.76 -28.56
N SER A 39 -0.77 -0.73 -28.51
CA SER A 39 -1.54 0.50 -28.26
C SER A 39 -1.45 0.98 -26.81
N ALA A 40 -1.17 0.08 -25.86
CA ALA A 40 -1.10 0.37 -24.43
C ALA A 40 0.02 1.35 -24.06
N MET A 41 1.08 1.43 -24.86
CA MET A 41 2.18 2.40 -24.67
C MET A 41 1.69 3.86 -24.74
N SER A 42 0.67 4.10 -25.55
CA SER A 42 0.04 5.42 -25.73
C SER A 42 -1.20 5.62 -24.85
N ASP A 43 -1.70 4.57 -24.18
CA ASP A 43 -2.88 4.65 -23.34
C ASP A 43 -2.53 5.21 -21.95
N THR A 44 -3.06 6.39 -21.67
CA THR A 44 -2.90 7.06 -20.37
C THR A 44 -3.47 6.22 -19.22
N LYS A 45 -4.54 5.45 -19.45
CA LYS A 45 -5.16 4.63 -18.39
C LYS A 45 -4.24 3.51 -17.93
N THR A 46 -3.59 2.82 -18.87
CA THR A 46 -2.60 1.78 -18.59
C THR A 46 -1.48 2.32 -17.72
N TRP A 47 -0.92 3.48 -18.08
CA TRP A 47 0.12 4.14 -17.30
C TRP A 47 -0.34 4.55 -15.91
N LEU A 48 -1.56 5.06 -15.76
CA LEU A 48 -2.12 5.43 -14.45
C LEU A 48 -2.27 4.22 -13.54
N ILE A 49 -2.84 3.12 -14.04
CA ILE A 49 -3.03 1.88 -13.28
C ILE A 49 -1.68 1.27 -12.90
N PHE A 50 -0.76 1.16 -13.87
CA PHE A 50 0.59 0.65 -13.62
C PHE A 50 1.31 1.47 -12.56
N SER A 51 1.31 2.80 -12.70
CA SER A 51 1.94 3.71 -11.74
C SER A 51 1.31 3.59 -10.35
N TYR A 52 -0.01 3.43 -10.27
CA TYR A 52 -0.72 3.21 -9.00
C TYR A 52 -0.27 1.91 -8.32
N ILE A 53 -0.16 0.82 -9.07
CA ILE A 53 0.29 -0.48 -8.56
C ILE A 53 1.73 -0.38 -8.06
N VAL A 54 2.64 0.20 -8.85
CA VAL A 54 4.07 0.31 -8.49
C VAL A 54 4.31 1.32 -7.36
N ALA A 55 3.44 2.31 -7.18
CA ALA A 55 3.57 3.29 -6.10
C ALA A 55 3.32 2.68 -4.70
N TYR A 56 2.54 1.61 -4.58
CA TYR A 56 2.17 1.06 -3.27
C TYR A 56 3.37 0.55 -2.46
N PRO A 57 4.32 -0.26 -2.98
CA PRO A 57 5.50 -0.66 -2.21
C PRO A 57 6.29 0.52 -1.65
N LEU A 58 6.43 1.60 -2.42
CA LEU A 58 7.11 2.82 -2.01
C LEU A 58 6.32 3.56 -0.92
N GLY A 59 5.01 3.70 -1.11
CA GLY A 59 4.11 4.30 -0.13
C GLY A 59 4.07 3.52 1.18
N LEU A 60 4.06 2.18 1.10
CA LEU A 60 4.12 1.30 2.25
C LEU A 60 5.43 1.53 3.02
N LEU A 61 6.58 1.47 2.34
CA LEU A 61 7.87 1.71 2.96
C LEU A 61 7.96 3.07 3.65
N ALA A 62 7.48 4.13 3.00
CA ALA A 62 7.39 5.47 3.58
C ALA A 62 6.48 5.53 4.81
N ALA A 63 5.37 4.78 4.81
CA ALA A 63 4.49 4.65 5.96
C ALA A 63 5.15 3.91 7.13
N LEU A 64 5.91 2.84 6.86
CA LEU A 64 6.62 2.10 7.92
C LEU A 64 7.65 3.01 8.59
N ILE A 65 8.52 3.64 7.80
CA ILE A 65 9.57 4.52 8.29
C ILE A 65 8.97 5.71 9.05
N GLY A 66 8.02 6.42 8.42
CA GLY A 66 7.38 7.59 9.03
C GLY A 66 6.60 7.24 10.30
N GLY A 67 5.94 6.09 10.34
CA GLY A 67 5.25 5.58 11.52
C GLY A 67 6.19 5.40 12.71
N TRP A 68 7.34 4.74 12.51
CA TRP A 68 8.34 4.55 13.56
C TRP A 68 9.00 5.86 13.99
N VAL A 69 9.27 6.78 13.06
CA VAL A 69 9.80 8.12 13.38
C VAL A 69 8.81 8.91 14.24
N LEU A 70 7.53 8.91 13.90
CA LEU A 70 6.49 9.59 14.70
C LEU A 70 6.30 8.94 16.07
N PHE A 71 6.40 7.61 16.13
CA PHE A 71 6.35 6.86 17.39
C PHE A 71 7.54 7.22 18.30
N ALA A 72 8.75 7.27 17.76
CA ALA A 72 9.97 7.68 18.49
C ALA A 72 9.89 9.12 19.02
N ARG A 73 9.22 10.01 18.28
CA ARG A 73 8.95 11.40 18.68
C ARG A 73 7.75 11.55 19.64
N THR A 74 7.29 10.46 20.25
CA THR A 74 6.14 10.38 21.17
C THR A 74 4.81 10.89 20.59
N ARG A 75 4.72 11.08 19.26
CA ARG A 75 3.52 11.52 18.54
C ARG A 75 2.62 10.35 18.17
N TYR A 76 2.14 9.63 19.18
CA TYR A 76 1.54 8.32 18.94
C TYR A 76 0.24 8.33 18.13
N LYS A 77 -0.63 9.35 18.30
CA LYS A 77 -1.84 9.50 17.47
C LYS A 77 -1.47 9.69 15.99
N ALA A 78 -0.50 10.55 15.71
CA ALA A 78 -0.01 10.78 14.36
C ALA A 78 0.64 9.51 13.79
N ALA A 79 1.40 8.78 14.60
CA ALA A 79 2.00 7.51 14.18
C ALA A 79 0.93 6.49 13.74
N LEU A 80 -0.17 6.35 14.48
CA LEU A 80 -1.27 5.46 14.11
C LEU A 80 -1.97 5.88 12.81
N ILE A 81 -2.26 7.18 12.65
CA ILE A 81 -2.87 7.72 11.43
C ILE A 81 -1.93 7.47 10.23
N TRP A 82 -0.64 7.73 10.41
CA TRP A 82 0.37 7.51 9.37
C TRP A 82 0.48 6.05 8.97
N ASN A 83 0.45 5.15 9.95
CA ASN A 83 0.47 3.71 9.73
C ASN A 83 -0.79 3.21 9.00
N ALA A 84 -1.90 3.94 9.03
CA ALA A 84 -3.11 3.56 8.31
C ALA A 84 -3.10 3.99 6.82
N ILE A 85 -2.18 4.86 6.39
CA ILE A 85 -2.10 5.35 5.00
C ILE A 85 -2.04 4.20 3.97
N PRO A 86 -1.21 3.15 4.15
CA PRO A 86 -1.16 2.05 3.20
C PRO A 86 -2.48 1.30 3.05
N LEU A 87 -3.33 1.27 4.09
CA LEU A 87 -4.63 0.62 4.02
C LEU A 87 -5.58 1.33 3.04
N ILE A 88 -5.37 2.62 2.77
CA ILE A 88 -6.19 3.38 1.82
C ILE A 88 -6.03 2.81 0.41
N TRP A 89 -4.85 2.29 0.05
CA TRP A 89 -4.62 1.68 -1.28
C TRP A 89 -5.42 0.39 -1.50
N ILE A 90 -5.86 -0.26 -0.43
CA ILE A 90 -6.70 -1.45 -0.53
C ILE A 90 -8.10 -1.09 -1.02
N VAL A 91 -8.61 0.11 -0.70
CA VAL A 91 -9.99 0.52 -1.01
C VAL A 91 -10.24 0.61 -2.53
N PRO A 92 -9.43 1.33 -3.34
CA PRO A 92 -9.62 1.34 -4.78
C PRO A 92 -9.47 -0.05 -5.42
N MET A 93 -8.58 -0.89 -4.87
CA MET A 93 -8.39 -2.25 -5.38
C MET A 93 -9.62 -3.13 -5.14
N LEU A 94 -10.18 -3.09 -3.93
CA LEU A 94 -11.44 -3.77 -3.63
C LEU A 94 -12.59 -3.24 -4.50
N GLY A 95 -12.65 -1.92 -4.71
CA GLY A 95 -13.62 -1.30 -5.60
C GLY A 95 -13.52 -1.81 -7.04
N PHE A 96 -12.29 -1.93 -7.56
CA PHE A 96 -12.05 -2.47 -8.91
C PHE A 96 -12.43 -3.96 -9.01
N LEU A 97 -12.08 -4.76 -8.01
CA LEU A 97 -12.44 -6.19 -7.97
C LEU A 97 -13.96 -6.41 -7.91
N VAL A 98 -14.70 -5.56 -7.22
CA VAL A 98 -16.17 -5.62 -7.19
C VAL A 98 -16.75 -5.16 -8.53
N TYR A 99 -16.24 -4.06 -9.08
CA TYR A 99 -16.68 -3.55 -10.38
C TYR A 99 -16.49 -4.58 -11.50
N SER A 100 -15.38 -5.30 -11.52
CA SER A 100 -15.08 -6.30 -12.57
C SER A 100 -15.98 -7.54 -12.54
N GLN A 101 -16.84 -7.70 -11.53
CA GLN A 101 -17.85 -8.77 -11.47
C GLN A 101 -19.17 -8.39 -12.16
N PHE A 102 -19.32 -7.15 -12.63
CA PHE A 102 -20.50 -6.63 -13.32
C PHE A 102 -20.15 -6.22 -14.75
#